data_AF-A0A7S1F6N6-F1
#
_entry.id   AF-A0A7S1F6N6-F1
#
_cell.length_a   1.000
_cell.length_b   1.000
_cell.length_c   1.000
_cell.angle_alpha   90.00
_cell.angle_beta   90.00
_cell.angle_gamma   90.00
#
_symmetry.space_group_name_H-M   'P 1'
#
loop_
_entity.id
_entity.type
_entity.pdbx_description
1 polymer ?
#
loop_
_entity_poly.entity_id
_entity_poly.type
_entity_poly.pdbx_seq_one_letter_code
_entity_poly.pdbx_strand_id
1 'polypeptide(L)'
;TFVLFVNLMLAVVYNAYLESMKKVLKTFLETRHKALLEVFVLLSQARHGSNSAAEDRIDDRRITTDVFTEFIGVLSTFAVFKGQLKRSYASIFLKMLDADQNESLELEEFMYTLDILHYRIWILPERSLLLRRVEANFSGSSWILWSMHLLHDFVSSGWLTNIANMVLTLNFVFMLVESYYDMSKMEMPQALVRMETFFSSIYVVEVVLTVAVVSMRSYLSDMGNVFD
;
A
#
# COMPACT_ATOMS: atom_id res chain seq x y z
N THR A 1 -34.66 -21.77 -23.91
CA THR A 1 -34.87 -20.41 -24.47
C THR A 1 -34.69 -19.31 -23.44
N PHE A 2 -35.31 -19.36 -22.25
CA PHE A 2 -35.14 -18.33 -21.21
C PHE A 2 -33.67 -18.12 -20.76
N VAL A 3 -32.93 -19.19 -20.47
CA VAL A 3 -31.51 -19.11 -20.07
C VAL A 3 -30.64 -18.46 -21.16
N LEU A 4 -30.88 -18.81 -22.43
CA LEU A 4 -30.19 -18.19 -23.57
C LEU A 4 -30.50 -16.70 -23.67
N PHE A 5 -31.76 -16.30 -23.48
CA PHE A 5 -32.18 -14.91 -23.51
C PHE A 5 -31.57 -14.09 -22.36
N VAL A 6 -31.56 -14.64 -21.15
CA VAL A 6 -30.96 -13.98 -19.97
C VAL A 6 -29.45 -13.80 -20.15
N ASN A 7 -28.75 -14.83 -20.63
CA ASN A 7 -27.30 -14.74 -20.89
C ASN A 7 -26.99 -13.73 -22.01
N LEU A 8 -27.81 -13.68 -23.06
CA LEU A 8 -27.67 -12.69 -24.12
C LEU A 8 -27.90 -11.27 -23.59
N MET A 9 -28.95 -11.05 -22.79
CA MET A 9 -29.19 -9.74 -22.17
C MET A 9 -28.04 -9.32 -21.25
N LEU A 10 -27.53 -10.23 -20.42
CA LEU A 10 -26.39 -9.95 -19.55
C LEU A 10 -25.15 -9.56 -20.36
N ALA A 11 -24.87 -10.27 -21.45
CA ALA A 11 -23.73 -9.96 -22.33
C ALA A 11 -23.88 -8.57 -22.97
N VAL A 12 -25.08 -8.20 -23.43
CA VAL A 12 -25.35 -6.87 -24.00
C VAL A 12 -25.18 -5.78 -22.95
N VAL A 13 -25.73 -5.96 -21.75
CA VAL A 13 -25.59 -4.99 -20.64
C VAL A 13 -24.13 -4.86 -20.22
N TYR A 14 -23.41 -5.98 -20.10
CA TYR A 14 -21.99 -5.98 -19.75
C TYR A 14 -21.14 -5.25 -20.79
N ASN A 15 -21.37 -5.49 -22.08
CA ASN A 15 -20.64 -4.80 -23.15
C ASN A 15 -20.94 -3.30 -23.15
N ALA A 16 -22.20 -2.90 -23.00
CA ALA A 16 -22.58 -1.50 -22.91
C ALA A 16 -21.95 -0.81 -21.69
N TYR A 17 -21.91 -1.49 -20.54
CA TYR A 17 -21.24 -0.99 -19.35
C TYR A 17 -19.73 -0.83 -19.55
N LEU A 18 -19.08 -1.82 -20.17
CA LEU A 18 -17.65 -1.81 -20.43
C LEU A 18 -17.26 -0.68 -21.40
N GLU A 19 -18.06 -0.45 -22.46
CA GLU A 19 -17.88 0.68 -23.37
C GLU A 19 -18.06 2.03 -22.67
N SER A 20 -19.08 2.16 -21.82
CA SER A 20 -19.30 3.35 -21.01
C SER A 20 -18.12 3.64 -20.09
N MET A 21 -17.62 2.63 -19.37
CA MET A 21 -16.45 2.74 -18.50
C MET A 21 -15.18 3.12 -19.28
N LYS A 22 -14.96 2.52 -20.46
CA LYS A 22 -13.85 2.90 -21.34
C LYS A 22 -13.93 4.36 -21.77
N LYS A 23 -15.14 4.83 -22.12
CA LYS A 23 -15.35 6.23 -22.51
C LYS A 23 -15.07 7.18 -21.35
N VAL A 24 -15.58 6.87 -20.15
CA VAL A 24 -15.32 7.67 -18.93
C VAL A 24 -13.83 7.72 -18.64
N LEU A 25 -13.13 6.58 -18.68
CA LEU A 25 -11.69 6.50 -18.45
C LEU A 25 -10.90 7.29 -19.50
N LYS A 26 -11.26 7.16 -20.78
CA LYS A 26 -10.62 7.91 -21.87
C LYS A 26 -10.77 9.42 -21.69
N THR A 27 -11.98 9.90 -21.43
CA THR A 27 -12.22 11.33 -21.17
C THR A 27 -11.42 11.81 -19.96
N PHE A 28 -11.40 11.04 -18.88
CA PHE A 28 -10.62 11.37 -17.69
C PHE A 28 -9.12 11.49 -17.99
N LEU A 29 -8.55 10.52 -18.72
CA LEU A 29 -7.13 10.54 -19.10
C LEU A 29 -6.80 11.70 -20.06
N GLU A 30 -7.66 11.98 -21.03
CA GLU A 30 -7.48 13.12 -21.94
C GLU A 30 -7.54 14.46 -21.20
N THR A 31 -8.49 14.63 -20.28
CA THR A 31 -8.58 15.83 -19.44
C THR A 31 -7.37 15.96 -18.52
N ARG A 32 -6.92 14.85 -17.91
CA ARG A 32 -5.71 14.84 -17.09
C ARG A 32 -4.49 15.24 -17.91
N HIS A 33 -4.27 14.61 -19.05
CA HIS A 33 -3.13 14.90 -19.92
C HIS A 33 -3.09 16.37 -20.35
N LYS A 34 -4.24 16.94 -20.76
CA LYS A 34 -4.34 18.37 -21.10
C LYS A 34 -3.99 19.28 -19.92
N ALA A 35 -4.52 19.00 -18.73
CA ALA A 35 -4.21 19.78 -17.53
C ALA A 35 -2.71 19.71 -17.19
N LEU A 36 -2.09 18.53 -17.31
CA LEU A 36 -0.66 18.38 -17.05
C LEU A 36 0.21 19.10 -18.08
N LEU A 37 -0.18 19.11 -19.36
CA LEU A 37 0.48 19.90 -20.41
C LEU A 37 0.41 21.40 -20.09
N GLU A 38 -0.75 21.89 -19.66
CA GLU A 38 -0.92 23.30 -19.26
C GLU A 38 -0.03 23.65 -18.07
N VAL A 39 0.04 22.78 -17.05
CA VAL A 39 0.94 22.97 -15.91
C VAL A 39 2.41 23.02 -16.36
N PHE A 40 2.83 22.11 -17.24
CA PHE A 40 4.20 22.11 -17.78
C PHE A 40 4.52 23.40 -18.53
N VAL A 41 3.58 23.88 -19.36
CA VAL A 41 3.70 25.14 -20.09
C VAL A 41 3.83 26.32 -19.13
N LEU A 42 3.02 26.38 -18.08
CA LEU A 42 3.09 27.46 -17.08
C LEU A 42 4.42 27.44 -16.31
N LEU A 43 4.89 26.27 -15.89
CA LEU A 43 6.14 26.12 -15.15
C LEU A 43 7.37 26.44 -16.01
N SER A 44 7.37 26.05 -17.29
CA SER A 44 8.45 26.39 -18.23
C SER A 44 8.49 27.89 -18.56
N GLN A 45 7.33 28.54 -18.63
CA GLN A 45 7.22 29.99 -18.87
C GLN A 45 7.61 30.85 -17.66
N ALA A 46 7.44 30.35 -16.43
CA ALA A 46 7.84 31.06 -15.21
C ALA A 46 9.35 31.41 -15.18
N ARG A 47 10.17 30.68 -15.95
CA ARG A 47 11.62 30.91 -16.08
C ARG A 47 11.98 31.93 -17.17
N HIS A 48 11.33 31.86 -18.33
CA HIS A 48 11.55 32.78 -19.45
C HIS A 48 10.63 33.99 -19.29
N GLY A 49 11.02 34.94 -18.44
CA GLY A 49 10.21 36.12 -18.10
C GLY A 49 9.55 36.75 -19.33
N SER A 50 8.23 36.58 -19.46
CA SER A 50 7.20 37.21 -20.32
C SER A 50 7.49 37.56 -21.80
N ASN A 51 8.73 37.64 -22.27
CA ASN A 51 9.11 38.33 -23.51
C ASN A 51 9.69 37.40 -24.59
N SER A 52 9.78 36.08 -24.33
CA SER A 52 10.28 35.09 -25.31
C SER A 52 9.24 34.02 -25.67
N ALA A 53 7.97 34.29 -25.40
CA ALA A 53 6.89 33.30 -25.42
C ALA A 53 6.31 32.95 -26.82
N ALA A 54 6.83 33.53 -27.90
CA ALA A 54 6.13 33.49 -29.19
C ALA A 54 6.56 32.37 -30.16
N GLU A 55 7.75 31.77 -30.03
CA GLU A 55 8.24 30.82 -31.07
C GLU A 55 8.89 29.51 -30.58
N ASP A 56 9.05 29.29 -29.27
CA ASP A 56 9.62 28.02 -28.80
C ASP A 56 8.59 26.89 -28.87
N ARG A 57 8.94 25.85 -29.64
CA ARG A 57 8.23 24.57 -29.72
C ARG A 57 8.09 23.99 -28.31
N ILE A 58 6.97 23.32 -28.04
CA ILE A 58 6.69 22.72 -26.73
C ILE A 58 7.79 21.72 -26.34
N ASP A 59 8.34 21.01 -27.33
CA ASP A 59 9.39 19.99 -27.15
C ASP A 59 10.73 20.58 -26.69
N ASP A 60 11.00 21.86 -26.96
CA ASP A 60 12.26 22.51 -26.56
C ASP A 60 12.18 23.10 -25.13
N ARG A 61 11.00 23.08 -24.51
CA ARG A 61 10.78 23.64 -23.17
C ARG A 61 11.30 22.68 -22.12
N ARG A 62 11.99 23.24 -21.12
CA ARG A 62 12.62 22.47 -20.03
C ARG A 62 12.30 23.10 -18.68
N ILE A 63 11.96 22.28 -17.69
CA ILE A 63 11.75 22.73 -16.31
C ILE A 63 13.04 22.55 -15.53
N THR A 64 13.52 23.61 -14.88
CA THR A 64 14.70 23.50 -14.02
C THR A 64 14.39 22.91 -12.66
N THR A 65 15.45 22.37 -12.05
CA THR A 65 15.46 21.89 -10.67
C THR A 65 14.87 22.88 -9.67
N ASP A 66 15.15 24.19 -9.79
CA ASP A 66 14.65 25.21 -8.86
C ASP A 66 13.13 25.37 -8.94
N VAL A 67 12.60 25.51 -10.16
CA VAL A 67 11.16 25.66 -10.42
C VAL A 67 10.41 24.39 -10.00
N PHE A 68 10.98 23.22 -10.30
CA PHE A 68 10.40 21.95 -9.87
C PHE A 68 10.38 21.81 -8.34
N THR A 69 11.46 22.22 -7.66
CA THR A 69 11.54 22.16 -6.20
C THR A 69 10.52 23.10 -5.53
N GLU A 70 10.28 24.28 -6.12
CA GLU A 70 9.22 25.19 -5.67
C GLU A 70 7.83 24.59 -5.89
N PHE A 71 7.59 24.01 -7.07
CA PHE A 71 6.35 23.32 -7.40
C PHE A 71 6.05 22.16 -6.42
N ILE A 72 7.04 21.32 -6.10
CA ILE A 72 6.93 20.28 -5.07
C ILE A 72 6.66 20.88 -3.69
N GLY A 73 7.27 22.04 -3.39
CA GLY A 73 7.01 22.81 -2.18
C GLY A 73 5.54 23.21 -2.07
N VAL A 74 4.96 23.79 -3.12
CA VAL A 74 3.54 24.16 -3.16
C VAL A 74 2.66 22.92 -3.10
N LEU A 75 2.99 21.87 -3.86
CA LEU A 75 2.24 20.62 -3.84
C LEU A 75 2.15 20.02 -2.43
N SER A 76 3.25 20.07 -1.67
CA SER A 76 3.30 19.54 -0.30
C SER A 76 2.36 20.24 0.68
N THR A 77 1.87 21.45 0.34
CA THR A 77 0.92 22.19 1.17
C THR A 77 -0.52 21.68 1.03
N PHE A 78 -0.86 21.02 -0.09
CA PHE A 78 -2.20 20.46 -0.27
C PHE A 78 -2.42 19.26 0.64
N ALA A 79 -3.65 19.15 1.18
CA ALA A 79 -4.02 18.10 2.13
C ALA A 79 -3.76 16.67 1.59
N VAL A 80 -3.86 16.49 0.27
CA VAL A 80 -3.62 15.21 -0.41
C VAL A 80 -2.16 14.76 -0.31
N PHE A 81 -1.21 15.69 -0.40
CA PHE A 81 0.24 15.41 -0.40
C PHE A 81 0.91 15.68 0.94
N LYS A 82 0.17 16.22 1.91
CA LYS A 82 0.66 16.61 3.23
C LYS A 82 1.31 15.42 3.95
N GLY A 83 2.61 15.53 4.20
CA GLY A 83 3.41 14.52 4.91
C GLY A 83 4.03 13.43 4.02
N GLN A 84 3.61 13.30 2.75
CA GLN A 84 4.20 12.38 1.77
C GLN A 84 5.31 13.07 0.99
N LEU A 85 5.07 14.31 0.60
CA LEU A 85 6.00 15.10 -0.18
C LEU A 85 6.78 16.04 0.73
N LYS A 86 8.10 15.83 0.83
CA LYS A 86 9.02 16.78 1.45
C LYS A 86 9.81 17.46 0.35
N ARG A 87 10.10 18.76 0.53
CA ARG A 87 10.95 19.53 -0.39
C ARG A 87 12.33 18.87 -0.59
N SER A 88 12.85 18.18 0.44
CA SER A 88 14.10 17.42 0.35
C SER A 88 14.05 16.27 -0.68
N TYR A 89 12.87 15.68 -0.91
CA TYR A 89 12.71 14.57 -1.86
C TYR A 89 12.65 15.04 -3.31
N ALA A 90 12.43 16.34 -3.58
CA ALA A 90 12.44 16.89 -4.95
C ALA A 90 13.73 16.53 -5.69
N SER A 91 14.87 16.65 -5.00
CA SER A 91 16.19 16.29 -5.55
C SER A 91 16.35 14.80 -5.87
N ILE A 92 15.66 13.92 -5.14
CA ILE A 92 15.68 12.47 -5.38
C ILE A 92 14.81 12.14 -6.60
N PHE A 93 13.62 12.74 -6.69
CA PHE A 93 12.74 12.58 -7.85
C PHE A 93 13.44 13.07 -9.12
N LEU A 94 14.04 14.26 -9.09
CA LEU A 94 14.81 14.77 -10.23
C LEU A 94 15.93 13.81 -10.66
N LYS A 95 16.75 13.32 -9.71
CA LYS A 95 17.83 12.39 -10.04
C LYS A 95 17.38 11.02 -10.55
N MET A 96 16.19 10.56 -10.17
CA MET A 96 15.63 9.30 -10.67
C MET A 96 15.06 9.45 -12.08
N LEU A 97 14.64 10.65 -12.47
CA LEU A 97 13.84 10.90 -13.65
C LEU A 97 14.58 11.66 -14.76
N ASP A 98 15.63 12.41 -14.42
CA ASP A 98 16.55 13.02 -15.37
C ASP A 98 17.46 11.92 -15.97
N ALA A 99 16.95 11.29 -17.03
CA ALA A 99 17.66 10.20 -17.70
C ALA A 99 18.95 10.69 -18.37
N ASP A 100 18.94 11.96 -18.78
CA ASP A 100 19.99 12.62 -19.52
C ASP A 100 21.01 13.36 -18.63
N GLN A 101 20.78 13.41 -17.31
CA GLN A 101 21.60 14.10 -16.30
C GLN A 101 21.86 15.57 -16.61
N ASN A 102 20.89 16.24 -17.25
CA ASN A 102 21.01 17.63 -17.71
C ASN A 102 20.45 18.65 -16.69
N GLU A 103 20.05 18.19 -15.51
CA GLU A 103 19.46 18.96 -14.40
C GLU A 103 18.16 19.71 -14.77
N SER A 104 17.52 19.27 -15.85
CA SER A 104 16.25 19.79 -16.36
C SER A 104 15.31 18.65 -16.73
N LEU A 105 14.00 18.90 -16.62
CA LEU A 105 12.99 17.91 -16.98
C LEU A 105 12.37 18.26 -18.32
N GLU A 106 12.40 17.29 -19.23
CA GLU A 106 11.60 17.31 -20.44
C GLU A 106 10.12 17.02 -20.15
N LEU A 107 9.26 17.23 -21.15
CA LEU A 107 7.82 17.03 -20.99
C LEU A 107 7.48 15.59 -20.59
N GLU A 108 8.11 14.59 -21.22
CA GLU A 108 7.85 13.18 -20.94
C GLU A 108 8.31 12.79 -19.53
N GLU A 109 9.50 13.24 -19.12
CA GLU A 109 10.04 13.03 -17.77
C GLU A 109 9.18 13.71 -16.70
N PHE A 110 8.71 14.94 -16.96
CA PHE A 110 7.81 15.65 -16.07
C PHE A 110 6.47 14.93 -15.90
N MET A 111 5.87 14.46 -16.99
CA MET A 111 4.63 13.68 -16.97
C MET A 111 4.80 12.40 -16.15
N TYR A 112 5.89 11.67 -16.37
CA TYR A 112 6.20 10.47 -15.59
C TYR A 112 6.42 10.80 -14.11
N THR A 113 7.02 11.95 -13.79
CA THR A 113 7.21 12.42 -12.41
C THR A 113 5.87 12.58 -11.70
N LEU A 114 4.92 13.25 -12.34
CA LEU A 114 3.60 13.49 -11.75
C LEU A 114 2.82 12.19 -11.51
N ASP A 115 3.00 11.20 -12.38
CA ASP A 115 2.43 9.87 -12.21
C ASP A 115 3.03 9.16 -10.98
N ILE A 116 4.36 9.27 -10.78
CA ILE A 116 5.02 8.75 -9.58
C ILE A 116 4.54 9.47 -8.31
N LEU A 117 4.42 10.79 -8.37
CA LEU A 117 3.98 11.62 -7.24
C LEU A 117 2.55 11.31 -6.79
N HIS A 118 1.72 10.76 -7.69
CA HIS A 118 0.38 10.32 -7.35
C HIS A 118 0.39 9.03 -6.50
N TYR A 119 1.45 8.22 -6.58
CA TYR A 119 1.58 7.07 -5.70
C TYR A 119 1.89 7.51 -4.27
N ARG A 120 1.03 7.07 -3.35
CA ARG A 120 1.28 7.23 -1.92
C ARG A 120 2.40 6.29 -1.49
N ILE A 121 3.63 6.80 -1.45
CA ILE A 121 4.78 6.07 -0.92
C ILE A 121 4.60 5.94 0.60
N TRP A 122 4.21 4.76 1.06
CA TRP A 122 4.11 4.45 2.47
C TRP A 122 5.36 3.68 2.91
N ILE A 123 6.19 4.33 3.72
CA ILE A 123 7.36 3.68 4.34
C ILE A 123 6.91 3.13 5.70
N LEU A 124 6.78 1.81 5.81
CA LEU A 124 6.48 1.17 7.08
C LEU A 124 7.77 0.80 7.82
N PRO A 125 7.89 1.15 9.12
CA PRO A 125 8.95 0.60 9.92
C PRO A 125 8.69 -0.91 10.10
N GLU A 126 9.61 -1.72 9.62
CA GLU A 126 9.49 -3.19 9.70
C GLU A 126 9.56 -3.67 11.17
N ARG A 127 10.51 -3.11 11.94
CA ARG A 127 10.77 -3.51 13.34
C ARG A 127 9.88 -2.80 14.36
N SER A 128 9.41 -3.54 15.36
CA SER A 128 8.66 -3.00 16.48
C SER A 128 9.48 -2.05 17.36
N LEU A 129 8.78 -1.18 18.10
CA LEU A 129 9.40 -0.30 19.10
C LEU A 129 9.98 -1.11 20.27
N LEU A 130 9.39 -2.26 20.58
CA LEU A 130 9.87 -3.16 21.62
C LEU A 130 11.20 -3.78 21.23
N LEU A 131 11.31 -4.29 20.01
CA LEU A 131 12.56 -4.87 19.48
C LEU A 131 13.69 -3.82 19.51
N ARG A 132 13.42 -2.61 19.01
CA ARG A 132 14.39 -1.50 19.03
C ARG A 132 14.82 -1.10 20.45
N ARG A 133 13.89 -1.12 21.41
CA ARG A 133 14.19 -0.78 22.81
C ARG A 133 14.99 -1.88 23.50
N VAL A 134 14.70 -3.15 23.21
CA VAL A 134 15.46 -4.29 23.73
C VAL A 134 16.88 -4.29 23.16
N GLU A 135 17.04 -4.06 21.86
CA GLU A 135 18.37 -3.92 21.23
C GLU A 135 19.18 -2.77 21.86
N ALA A 136 18.55 -1.62 22.10
CA ALA A 136 19.22 -0.46 22.69
C ALA A 136 19.60 -0.65 24.17
N ASN A 137 18.72 -1.27 24.98
CA ASN A 137 18.93 -1.38 26.43
C ASN A 137 19.69 -2.63 26.85
N PHE A 138 19.62 -3.72 26.06
CA PHE A 138 20.19 -5.02 26.40
C PHE A 138 21.29 -5.46 25.43
N SER A 139 21.99 -4.50 24.81
CA SER A 139 23.10 -4.74 23.88
C SER A 139 24.20 -5.68 24.43
N GLY A 140 24.38 -5.73 25.76
CA GLY A 140 25.34 -6.62 26.41
C GLY A 140 24.86 -8.03 26.74
N SER A 141 23.56 -8.33 26.60
CA SER A 141 22.99 -9.64 26.94
C SER A 141 22.75 -10.48 25.69
N SER A 142 23.72 -11.33 25.35
CA SER A 142 23.69 -12.14 24.13
C SER A 142 22.48 -13.08 24.02
N TRP A 143 21.93 -13.55 25.16
CA TRP A 143 20.81 -14.49 25.13
C TRP A 143 19.48 -13.83 24.75
N ILE A 144 19.21 -12.59 25.21
CA ILE A 144 17.96 -11.88 24.93
C ILE A 144 17.91 -11.50 23.44
N LEU A 145 19.02 -10.95 22.93
CA LEU A 145 19.16 -10.59 21.52
C LEU A 145 19.00 -11.81 20.61
N TRP A 146 19.63 -12.93 20.96
CA TRP A 146 19.49 -14.18 20.21
C TRP A 146 18.04 -14.67 20.20
N SER A 147 17.36 -14.66 21.34
CA SER A 147 15.95 -15.10 21.41
C SER A 147 15.01 -14.22 20.59
N MET A 148 15.23 -12.90 20.57
CA MET A 148 14.44 -11.97 19.78
C MET A 148 14.70 -12.09 18.27
N HIS A 149 15.95 -12.36 17.88
CA HIS A 149 16.28 -12.61 16.47
C HIS A 149 15.65 -13.91 15.98
N LEU A 150 15.72 -14.98 16.79
CA LEU A 150 15.07 -16.26 16.46
C LEU A 150 13.55 -16.08 16.33
N LEU A 151 12.94 -15.33 17.24
CA LEU A 151 11.51 -15.04 17.21
C LEU A 151 11.14 -14.19 15.98
N HIS A 152 11.99 -13.21 15.62
CA HIS A 152 11.82 -12.45 14.38
C HIS A 152 11.91 -13.34 13.14
N ASP A 153 12.91 -14.21 13.05
CA ASP A 153 13.07 -15.15 11.93
C ASP A 153 11.90 -16.13 11.86
N PHE A 154 11.38 -16.56 13.01
CA PHE A 154 10.24 -17.46 13.09
C PHE A 154 8.93 -16.81 12.60
N VAL A 155 8.69 -15.54 12.96
CA VAL A 155 7.53 -14.78 12.48
C VAL A 155 7.68 -14.45 10.99
N SER A 156 8.84 -13.91 10.58
CA SER A 156 9.09 -13.47 9.20
C SER A 156 9.17 -14.60 8.19
N SER A 157 9.54 -15.81 8.61
CA SER A 157 9.56 -17.00 7.75
C SER A 157 8.17 -17.56 7.43
N GLY A 158 7.09 -16.99 7.99
CA GLY A 158 5.71 -17.42 7.73
C GLY A 158 5.31 -18.73 8.41
N TRP A 159 6.18 -19.31 9.24
CA TRP A 159 5.87 -20.53 10.00
C TRP A 159 4.75 -20.31 10.99
N LEU A 160 4.75 -19.17 11.68
CA LEU A 160 3.70 -18.80 12.62
C LEU A 160 2.33 -18.70 11.93
N THR A 161 2.26 -18.10 10.74
CA THR A 161 1.04 -18.07 9.90
C THR A 161 0.58 -19.46 9.50
N ASN A 162 1.50 -20.36 9.13
CA ASN A 162 1.16 -21.74 8.79
C ASN A 162 0.59 -22.51 10.00
N ILE A 163 1.16 -22.30 11.19
CA ILE A 163 0.63 -22.88 12.43
C ILE A 163 -0.76 -22.32 12.74
N ALA A 164 -0.95 -21.00 12.62
CA ALA A 164 -2.23 -20.35 12.81
C ALA A 164 -3.31 -20.92 11.87
N ASN A 165 -2.99 -21.09 10.58
CA ASN A 165 -3.89 -21.70 9.59
C ASN A 165 -4.22 -23.16 9.91
N MET A 166 -3.24 -23.93 10.40
CA MET A 166 -3.47 -25.30 10.84
C MET A 166 -4.38 -25.36 12.06
N VAL A 167 -4.17 -24.47 13.03
CA VAL A 167 -5.02 -24.32 14.22
C VAL A 167 -6.44 -23.90 13.84
N LEU A 168 -6.59 -22.97 12.90
CA LEU A 168 -7.88 -22.54 12.36
C LEU A 168 -8.63 -23.69 11.69
N THR A 169 -7.92 -24.50 10.89
CA THR A 169 -8.50 -25.69 10.25
C THR A 169 -8.97 -26.69 11.30
N LEU A 170 -8.17 -26.90 12.35
CA LEU A 170 -8.53 -27.80 13.44
C LEU A 170 -9.75 -27.26 14.23
N ASN A 171 -9.79 -25.96 14.49
CA ASN A 171 -10.91 -25.28 15.14
C ASN A 171 -12.20 -25.40 14.31
N PHE A 172 -12.09 -25.28 12.98
CA PHE A 172 -13.23 -25.50 12.08
C PHE A 172 -13.79 -26.92 12.16
N VAL A 173 -12.91 -27.94 12.10
CA VAL A 173 -13.32 -29.35 12.27
C VAL A 173 -13.96 -29.56 13.64
N PHE A 174 -13.41 -28.94 14.67
CA PHE A 174 -13.93 -29.01 16.02
C PHE A 174 -15.36 -28.44 16.12
N MET A 175 -15.61 -27.25 15.53
CA MET A 175 -16.94 -26.66 15.47
C MET A 175 -17.95 -27.54 14.72
N LEU A 176 -17.52 -28.27 13.68
CA LEU A 176 -18.39 -29.24 12.98
C LEU A 176 -18.78 -30.41 13.89
N VAL A 177 -17.84 -30.91 14.70
CA VAL A 177 -18.11 -31.97 15.68
C VAL A 177 -19.09 -31.47 16.73
N GLU A 178 -18.86 -30.29 17.30
CA GLU A 178 -19.77 -29.66 18.25
C GLU A 178 -21.19 -29.49 17.67
N SER A 179 -21.28 -28.95 16.46
CA SER A 179 -22.56 -28.79 15.75
C SER A 179 -23.28 -30.13 15.56
N TYR A 180 -22.53 -31.21 15.30
CA TYR A 180 -23.10 -32.56 15.18
C TYR A 180 -23.64 -33.10 16.52
N TYR A 181 -22.93 -32.88 17.62
CA TYR A 181 -23.38 -33.28 18.96
C TYR A 181 -24.66 -32.54 19.35
N ASP A 182 -24.71 -31.23 19.08
CA ASP A 182 -25.89 -30.38 19.33
C ASP A 182 -27.10 -30.84 18.50
N MET A 183 -26.92 -31.07 17.20
CA MET A 183 -27.98 -31.62 16.33
C MET A 183 -28.47 -32.99 16.79
N SER A 184 -27.58 -33.83 17.32
CA SER A 184 -27.90 -35.17 17.81
C SER A 184 -28.50 -35.18 19.22
N LYS A 185 -28.63 -34.01 19.88
CA LYS A 185 -29.11 -33.85 21.27
C LYS A 185 -28.35 -34.73 22.27
N MET A 186 -27.07 -34.97 22.01
CA MET A 186 -26.20 -35.72 22.92
C MET A 186 -25.58 -34.77 23.93
N GLU A 187 -25.33 -35.24 25.15
CA GLU A 187 -24.62 -34.43 26.15
C GLU A 187 -23.20 -34.13 25.68
N MET A 188 -22.87 -32.84 25.60
CA MET A 188 -21.57 -32.39 25.14
C MET A 188 -20.49 -32.68 26.20
N PRO A 189 -19.39 -33.37 25.84
CA PRO A 189 -18.30 -33.59 26.77
C PRO A 189 -17.69 -32.26 27.25
N GLN A 190 -17.48 -32.11 28.56
CA GLN A 190 -16.84 -30.91 29.14
C GLN A 190 -15.44 -30.63 28.57
N ALA A 191 -14.76 -31.66 28.03
CA ALA A 191 -13.48 -31.51 27.35
C ALA A 191 -13.61 -30.62 26.09
N LEU A 192 -14.72 -30.68 25.37
CA LEU A 192 -14.94 -29.87 24.17
C LEU A 192 -15.02 -28.38 24.53
N VAL A 193 -15.80 -28.02 25.55
CA VAL A 193 -15.91 -26.61 26.00
C VAL A 193 -14.55 -26.01 26.41
N ARG A 194 -13.67 -26.82 27.02
CA ARG A 194 -12.31 -26.36 27.38
C ARG A 194 -11.40 -26.17 26.16
N MET A 195 -11.61 -26.93 25.09
CA MET A 195 -10.83 -26.81 23.86
C MET A 195 -11.10 -25.49 23.13
N GLU A 196 -12.33 -24.97 23.18
CA GLU A 196 -12.67 -23.67 22.60
C GLU A 196 -11.86 -22.54 23.26
N THR A 197 -11.80 -22.54 24.61
CA THR A 197 -10.97 -21.58 25.36
C THR A 197 -9.49 -21.71 25.01
N PHE A 198 -9.01 -22.94 24.81
CA PHE A 198 -7.64 -23.20 24.39
C PHE A 198 -7.35 -22.61 23.00
N PHE A 199 -8.23 -22.82 22.01
CA PHE A 199 -8.07 -22.23 20.68
C PHE A 199 -8.04 -20.70 20.73
N SER A 200 -8.94 -20.07 21.51
CA SER A 200 -8.92 -18.61 21.72
C SER A 200 -7.58 -18.11 22.27
N SER A 201 -6.99 -18.83 23.24
CA SER A 201 -5.70 -18.44 23.81
C SER A 201 -4.55 -18.52 22.80
N ILE A 202 -4.59 -19.46 21.85
CA ILE A 202 -3.57 -19.58 20.80
C ILE A 202 -3.59 -18.34 19.90
N TYR A 203 -4.78 -17.88 19.46
CA TYR A 203 -4.89 -16.68 18.62
C TYR A 203 -4.37 -15.43 19.35
N VAL A 204 -4.67 -15.27 20.64
CA VAL A 204 -4.13 -14.13 21.41
C VAL A 204 -2.60 -14.18 21.47
N VAL A 205 -2.01 -15.36 21.70
CA VAL A 205 -0.55 -15.51 21.74
C VAL A 205 0.08 -15.21 20.38
N GLU A 206 -0.53 -15.68 19.29
CA GLU A 206 -0.10 -15.43 17.92
C GLU A 206 -0.01 -13.93 17.63
N VAL A 207 -1.09 -13.18 17.87
CA VAL A 207 -1.12 -11.71 17.70
C VAL A 207 -0.08 -11.02 18.58
N VAL A 208 0.03 -11.42 19.86
CA VAL A 208 1.00 -10.81 20.79
C VAL A 208 2.44 -11.02 20.33
N LEU A 209 2.77 -12.23 19.85
CA LEU A 209 4.10 -12.54 19.32
C LEU A 209 4.39 -11.75 18.04
N THR A 210 3.42 -11.67 17.13
CA THR A 210 3.56 -10.92 15.88
C THR A 210 3.77 -9.43 16.14
N VAL A 211 2.97 -8.80 17.00
CA VAL A 211 3.10 -7.38 17.38
C VAL A 211 4.36 -7.10 18.21
N ALA A 212 4.88 -8.10 18.94
CA ALA A 212 6.15 -7.96 19.65
C ALA A 212 7.35 -7.79 18.70
N VAL A 213 7.31 -8.43 17.53
CA VAL A 213 8.38 -8.39 16.51
C VAL A 213 8.16 -7.29 15.48
N VAL A 214 6.96 -7.25 14.92
CA VAL A 214 6.57 -6.37 13.82
C VAL A 214 6.02 -5.08 14.39
N SER A 215 6.30 -3.95 13.75
CA SER A 215 5.70 -2.70 14.23
C SER A 215 4.18 -2.74 14.14
N MET A 216 3.48 -2.19 15.13
CA MET A 216 2.01 -2.12 15.12
C MET A 216 1.46 -1.48 13.84
N ARG A 217 2.19 -0.51 13.28
CA ARG A 217 1.81 0.12 12.01
C ARG A 217 1.91 -0.83 10.82
N SER A 218 2.89 -1.73 10.84
CA SER A 218 3.08 -2.76 9.81
C SER A 218 2.15 -3.96 10.00
N TYR A 219 1.79 -4.27 11.24
CA TYR A 219 0.75 -5.25 11.52
C TYR A 219 -0.60 -4.78 10.96
N LEU A 220 -1.02 -3.55 11.32
CA LEU A 220 -2.30 -2.96 10.90
C LEU A 220 -2.36 -2.52 9.43
N SER A 221 -1.26 -2.60 8.67
CA SER A 221 -1.31 -2.30 7.23
C SER A 221 -1.86 -3.45 6.41
N ASP A 222 -1.82 -4.67 6.95
CA ASP A 222 -2.45 -5.81 6.33
C ASP A 222 -3.90 -5.91 6.81
N MET A 223 -4.84 -6.01 5.86
CA MET A 223 -6.27 -6.13 6.17
C MET A 223 -6.62 -7.46 6.85
N GLY A 224 -5.86 -8.52 6.60
CA GLY A 224 -6.04 -9.81 7.29
C GLY A 224 -5.81 -9.65 8.78
N ASN A 225 -4.65 -9.11 9.16
CA ASN A 225 -4.27 -8.83 10.54
C ASN A 225 -5.18 -7.82 11.28
N VAL A 226 -5.92 -6.98 10.55
CA VAL A 226 -6.92 -6.07 11.12
C VAL A 226 -8.24 -6.78 11.39
N PHE A 227 -8.56 -7.79 10.58
CA PHE A 227 -9.75 -8.61 10.75
C PHE A 227 -9.58 -9.64 11.87
N ASP A 228 -8.39 -10.23 11.97
CA ASP A 228 -7.96 -11.15 13.03
C ASP A 228 -7.86 -10.45 14.41
#